data_AF-A0A933LFQ9-F1
#
_entry.id   AF-A0A933LFQ9-F1
#
_cell.length_a   1.000
_cell.length_b   1.000
_cell.length_c   1.000
_cell.angle_alpha   90.00
_cell.angle_beta   90.00
_cell.angle_gamma   90.00
#
_symmetry.space_group_name_H-M   'P 1'
#
loop_
_entity.id
_entity.type
_entity.pdbx_description
1 polymer ?
#
loop_
_entity_poly.entity_id
_entity_poly.type
_entity_poly.pdbx_seq_one_letter_code
_entity_poly.pdbx_strand_id
1 'polypeptide(L)'
;YGHASAQHELDLDAPFTAIADAVLSRPISNVEPAAAFRTLYGAVAALVNRRRLAGTNLEVFKTDDTTTIATIPITTNPSQDPITELDPP
;
A
#
# COMPACT_ATOMS: atom_id res chain seq x y z
N TYR A 1 47.95 -8.95 24.74
CA TYR A 1 47.44 -7.61 25.12
C TYR A 1 46.69 -7.05 23.93
N GLY A 2 45.38 -6.83 24.10
CA GLY A 2 44.58 -5.99 23.20
C GLY A 2 43.90 -6.71 22.04
N HIS A 3 42.87 -7.51 22.35
CA HIS A 3 41.82 -7.86 21.40
C HIS A 3 40.91 -6.65 21.15
N ALA A 4 40.33 -6.59 19.94
CA ALA A 4 39.14 -5.82 19.57
C ALA A 4 39.28 -4.28 19.45
N SER A 5 39.79 -3.83 18.30
CA SER A 5 39.65 -2.43 17.84
C SER A 5 38.65 -2.26 16.68
N ALA A 6 37.77 -3.24 16.44
CA ALA A 6 36.89 -3.28 15.26
C ALA A 6 35.40 -3.40 15.60
N GLN A 7 34.93 -2.74 16.68
CA GLN A 7 33.52 -2.83 17.12
C GLN A 7 32.80 -1.49 17.21
N HIS A 8 33.21 -0.46 16.48
CA HIS A 8 32.45 0.79 16.45
C HIS A 8 32.52 1.50 15.10
N GLU A 9 32.47 0.75 14.01
CA GLU A 9 31.80 1.30 12.84
C GLU A 9 30.31 1.05 13.13
N LEU A 10 29.55 2.10 13.41
CA LEU A 10 28.11 1.99 13.48
C LEU A 10 27.69 1.47 12.11
N ASP A 11 27.37 0.18 12.03
CA ASP A 11 26.76 -0.41 10.85
C ASP A 11 25.38 0.23 10.74
N LEU A 12 25.36 1.40 10.11
CA LEU A 12 24.18 2.21 9.87
C LEU A 12 23.23 1.47 8.92
N ASP A 13 23.72 0.51 8.13
CA ASP A 13 22.93 -0.27 7.18
C ASP A 13 22.11 -1.38 7.86
N ALA A 14 22.60 -1.95 8.96
CA ALA A 14 21.87 -2.94 9.75
C ALA A 14 20.48 -2.45 10.24
N PRO A 15 20.33 -1.27 10.89
CA PRO A 15 19.02 -0.78 11.30
C PRO A 15 18.14 -0.37 10.11
N PHE A 16 18.70 0.15 9.01
CA PHE A 16 17.90 0.46 7.82
C PHE A 16 17.32 -0.80 7.18
N THR A 17 18.11 -1.88 7.10
CA THR A 17 17.65 -3.18 6.59
C THR A 17 16.56 -3.76 7.48
N ALA A 18 16.74 -3.72 8.81
CA ALA A 18 15.73 -4.21 9.75
C ALA A 18 14.41 -3.42 9.66
N ILE A 19 14.47 -2.09 9.44
CA ILE A 19 13.28 -1.26 9.22
C ILE A 19 12.61 -1.63 7.89
N ALA A 20 13.36 -1.79 6.81
CA ALA A 20 12.83 -2.17 5.51
C ALA A 20 12.13 -3.53 5.57
N ASP A 21 12.79 -4.53 6.16
CA ASP A 21 12.22 -5.87 6.34
C ASP A 21 10.95 -5.82 7.18
N ALA A 22 10.96 -5.05 8.28
CA ALA A 22 9.78 -4.88 9.13
C ALA A 22 8.62 -4.21 8.39
N VAL A 23 8.88 -3.25 7.50
CA VAL A 23 7.85 -2.61 6.67
C VAL A 23 7.30 -3.60 5.64
N LEU A 24 8.17 -4.36 4.97
CA LEU A 24 7.79 -5.33 3.93
C LEU A 24 7.04 -6.55 4.51
N SER A 25 7.37 -6.97 5.72
CA SER A 25 6.71 -8.11 6.38
C SER A 25 5.48 -7.72 7.20
N ARG A 26 5.18 -6.42 7.34
CA ARG A 26 4.07 -5.97 8.20
C ARG A 26 2.72 -6.33 7.57
N PRO A 27 1.84 -7.05 8.30
CA PRO A 27 0.50 -7.32 7.81
C PRO A 27 -0.28 -6.04 7.55
N ILE A 28 -0.97 -6.01 6.41
CA ILE A 28 -1.80 -4.90 5.92
C ILE A 28 -2.89 -4.50 6.93
N SER A 29 -3.47 -5.47 7.64
CA SER A 29 -4.47 -5.26 8.70
C SER A 29 -3.95 -4.39 9.86
N ASN A 30 -2.64 -4.35 10.10
CA ASN A 30 -2.04 -3.57 11.20
C ASN A 30 -1.97 -2.06 10.93
N VAL A 31 -2.24 -1.62 9.69
CA VAL A 31 -2.24 -0.20 9.28
C VAL A 31 -3.59 0.24 8.73
N GLU A 32 -4.43 -0.70 8.31
CA GLU A 32 -5.75 -0.49 7.73
C GLU A 32 -6.72 0.43 8.51
N PRO A 33 -6.80 0.41 9.86
CA PRO A 33 -7.82 1.20 10.57
C PRO A 33 -7.71 2.71 10.33
N ALA A 34 -6.49 3.22 10.16
CA ALA A 34 -6.21 4.64 9.97
C ALA A 34 -5.77 4.99 8.53
N ALA A 35 -5.63 3.99 7.66
CA ALA A 35 -5.02 4.20 6.35
C ALA A 35 -6.03 4.67 5.31
N ALA A 36 -5.72 5.79 4.66
CA ALA A 36 -6.45 6.30 3.52
C ALA A 36 -6.06 5.54 2.23
N PHE A 37 -6.88 5.69 1.18
CA PHE A 37 -6.60 5.08 -0.12
C PHE A 37 -5.32 5.60 -0.79
N ARG A 38 -5.00 6.89 -0.63
CA ARG A 38 -3.76 7.52 -1.14
C ARG A 38 -2.58 7.27 -0.19
N THR A 39 -2.29 5.99 0.08
CA THR A 39 -1.16 5.55 0.91
C THR A 39 -0.59 4.24 0.35
N LEU A 40 0.60 3.81 0.80
CA LEU A 40 1.15 2.50 0.42
C LEU A 40 0.17 1.35 0.70
N TYR A 41 -0.57 1.44 1.81
CA TYR A 41 -1.64 0.49 2.11
C TYR A 41 -2.70 0.46 1.02
N GLY A 42 -3.22 1.62 0.62
CA GLY A 42 -4.26 1.70 -0.41
C GLY A 42 -3.77 1.25 -1.79
N ALA A 43 -2.50 1.52 -2.13
CA ALA A 43 -1.87 1.01 -3.36
C ALA A 43 -1.80 -0.53 -3.39
N VAL A 44 -1.39 -1.15 -2.28
CA VAL A 44 -1.37 -2.62 -2.18
C VAL A 44 -2.79 -3.19 -2.12
N ALA A 45 -3.71 -2.56 -1.38
CA ALA A 45 -5.11 -2.96 -1.31
C ALA A 45 -5.79 -2.95 -2.69
N ALA A 46 -5.47 -1.97 -3.54
CA ALA A 46 -5.98 -1.92 -4.92
C ALA A 46 -5.54 -3.13 -5.78
N LEU A 47 -4.42 -3.76 -5.43
CA LEU A 47 -3.87 -4.92 -6.13
C LEU A 47 -4.39 -6.25 -5.57
N VAL A 48 -4.42 -6.40 -4.24
CA VAL A 48 -4.60 -7.72 -3.59
C VAL A 48 -5.95 -7.92 -2.91
N ASN A 49 -6.64 -6.84 -2.50
CA ASN A 49 -7.92 -6.99 -1.80
C ASN A 49 -9.05 -7.28 -2.79
N ARG A 50 -10.18 -7.74 -2.24
CA ARG A 50 -11.40 -7.95 -3.01
C ARG A 50 -11.78 -6.71 -3.79
N ARG A 51 -12.22 -6.94 -5.03
CA ARG A 51 -12.77 -5.92 -5.93
C ARG A 51 -14.11 -6.37 -6.46
N ARG A 52 -15.05 -5.44 -6.61
CA ARG A 52 -16.39 -5.72 -7.12
C ARG A 52 -16.83 -4.63 -8.08
N LEU A 53 -17.43 -5.03 -9.20
CA LEU A 53 -18.19 -4.12 -10.03
C LEU A 53 -19.59 -3.97 -9.44
N ALA A 54 -19.97 -2.73 -9.12
CA ALA A 54 -21.28 -2.35 -8.63
C ALA A 54 -21.84 -1.24 -9.53
N GLY A 55 -22.68 -1.63 -10.50
CA GLY A 55 -23.16 -0.71 -11.54
C GLY A 55 -22.01 -0.19 -12.39
N THR A 56 -21.84 1.13 -12.45
CA THR A 56 -20.74 1.81 -13.15
C THR A 56 -19.54 2.11 -12.24
N ASN A 57 -19.44 1.47 -11.07
CA ASN A 57 -18.33 1.70 -10.15
C ASN A 57 -17.54 0.41 -9.89
N LEU A 58 -16.22 0.54 -9.83
CA LEU A 58 -15.33 -0.45 -9.25
C LEU A 58 -15.13 -0.12 -7.77
N GLU A 59 -15.55 -1.03 -6.90
CA GLU A 59 -15.35 -0.93 -5.46
C GLU A 59 -14.11 -1.76 -5.06
N VAL A 60 -13.22 -1.14 -4.29
CA VAL A 60 -12.07 -1.79 -3.64
C VAL A 60 -12.38 -1.90 -2.15
N PHE A 61 -12.16 -3.07 -1.57
CA PHE A 61 -12.51 -3.35 -0.17
C PHE A 61 -11.27 -3.35 0.74
N LYS A 62 -11.50 -3.18 2.04
CA LYS A 62 -10.56 -3.47 3.11
C LYS A 62 -10.38 -5.00 3.26
N THR A 63 -9.47 -5.43 4.13
CA THR A 63 -9.18 -6.85 4.39
C THR A 63 -10.35 -7.61 5.02
N ASP A 64 -11.38 -6.91 5.50
CA ASP A 64 -12.64 -7.51 5.97
C ASP A 64 -13.61 -7.90 4.84
N ASP A 65 -13.24 -7.66 3.58
CA ASP A 65 -14.03 -7.94 2.36
C ASP A 65 -15.44 -7.33 2.32
N THR A 66 -15.75 -6.41 3.24
CA THR A 66 -17.09 -5.83 3.44
C THR A 66 -17.09 -4.31 3.47
N THR A 67 -16.03 -3.70 4.00
CA THR A 67 -15.87 -2.25 4.05
C THR A 67 -15.16 -1.74 2.80
N THR A 68 -15.79 -0.82 2.07
CA THR A 68 -15.18 -0.18 0.89
C THR A 68 -14.12 0.84 1.31
N ILE A 69 -12.93 0.76 0.73
CA ILE A 69 -11.86 1.77 0.88
C ILE A 69 -11.85 2.78 -0.27
N ALA A 70 -12.24 2.36 -1.47
CA ALA A 70 -12.32 3.25 -2.63
C ALA A 70 -13.45 2.83 -3.57
N THR A 71 -14.09 3.84 -4.16
CA THR A 71 -15.07 3.68 -5.22
C THR A 71 -14.58 4.46 -6.42
N ILE A 72 -14.32 3.75 -7.52
CA ILE A 72 -13.75 4.30 -8.74
C ILE A 72 -14.81 4.23 -9.84
N PRO A 73 -15.28 5.36 -10.39
CA PRO A 73 -16.22 5.34 -11.49
C PRO A 73 -15.57 4.75 -12.75
N ILE A 74 -16.30 3.86 -13.42
CA ILE A 74 -15.98 3.30 -14.72
C ILE A 74 -16.92 3.93 -15.73
N THR A 75 -16.36 4.51 -16.77
CA THR A 75 -17.12 5.08 -17.88
C THR A 75 -16.58 4.56 -19.20
N THR A 76 -17.48 4.23 -20.12
CA THR A 76 -17.16 3.94 -21.53
C THR A 76 -17.44 5.15 -22.42
N ASN A 77 -17.90 6.26 -21.82
CA ASN A 77 -18.16 7.48 -22.57
C ASN A 77 -16.81 8.10 -22.95
N PRO A 78 -16.46 8.24 -24.24
CA PRO A 78 -15.20 8.83 -24.64
C PRO A 78 -15.11 10.34 -24.34
N SER A 79 -16.22 11.00 -23.98
CA SER A 79 -16.24 12.42 -23.59
C SER A 79 -16.16 12.67 -22.09
N GLN A 80 -16.33 11.64 -21.27
CA GLN A 80 -15.82 11.67 -19.91
C GLN A 80 -14.43 11.09 -19.99
N ASP A 81 -13.43 11.79 -19.45
CA ASP A 81 -12.07 11.28 -19.54
C ASP A 81 -12.07 9.81 -19.09
N PRO A 82 -11.61 8.86 -19.94
CA PRO A 82 -11.07 7.61 -19.43
C PRO A 82 -10.00 7.93 -18.38
N ILE A 83 -9.34 6.95 -17.75
CA ILE A 83 -8.08 7.27 -17.07
C ILE A 83 -7.11 7.77 -18.17
N THR A 84 -7.13 9.07 -18.47
CA THR A 84 -6.38 9.75 -19.54
C THR A 84 -5.01 10.17 -19.06
N GLU A 85 -4.83 10.16 -17.74
CA GLU A 85 -3.58 10.39 -17.06
C GLU A 85 -3.41 9.27 -16.01
N LEU A 86 -2.22 8.67 -15.99
CA LEU A 86 -1.82 7.79 -14.90
C LEU A 86 -1.46 8.69 -13.71
N ASP A 87 -2.48 9.24 -13.03
CA ASP A 87 -2.32 9.79 -11.69
C ASP A 87 -2.55 8.64 -10.70
N PRO A 88 -1.49 7.94 -10.25
CA PRO A 88 -1.66 6.97 -9.18
C PRO A 88 -2.25 7.69 -7.95
N PRO A 89 -3.20 7.07 -7.23
CA PRO A 89 -3.74 7.65 -6.00
C PRO A 89 -2.62 7.98 -4.99
#